data_AF-A0A2S4L3H7-F1
#
_entry.id   AF-A0A2S4L3H7-F1
#
_cell.length_a   1.000
_cell.length_b   1.000
_cell.length_c   1.000
_cell.angle_alpha   90.00
_cell.angle_beta   90.00
_cell.angle_gamma   90.00
#
_symmetry.space_group_name_H-M   'P 1'
#
loop_
_entity.id
_entity.type
_entity.pdbx_description
1 polymer ?
#
loop_
_entity_poly.entity_id
_entity_poly.type
_entity_poly.pdbx_seq_one_letter_code
_entity_poly.pdbx_strand_id
1 'polypeptide(L)'
;MPPRASLKSFLATARNTLNAPASQRPSPLTFVVGNESAGKSIIPCYVLTRPSPLTDADVDSLCCAILYAYLRSHAPPHSLHIPLSNLPRADLGLRTEMAAVLRRAGLAPADLLTLCELPDTLPPSDTRWLL
;
A
#
# COMPACT_ATOMS: atom_id res chain seq x y z
N MET A 1 19.59 -19.69 -3.80
CA MET A 1 18.41 -18.81 -3.80
C MET A 1 18.85 -17.49 -3.17
N PRO A 2 18.78 -16.35 -3.86
CA PRO A 2 19.16 -15.07 -3.24
C PRO A 2 18.31 -14.84 -1.97
N PRO A 3 18.88 -14.26 -0.90
CA PRO A 3 18.13 -13.96 0.31
C PRO A 3 16.95 -13.06 -0.06
N ARG A 4 15.75 -13.43 0.38
CA ARG A 4 14.56 -12.62 0.14
C ARG A 4 14.72 -11.29 0.88
N ALA A 5 14.38 -10.20 0.22
CA ALA A 5 14.41 -8.87 0.83
C ALA A 5 13.52 -8.86 2.08
N SER A 6 13.93 -8.17 3.14
CA SER A 6 13.04 -8.00 4.29
C SER A 6 11.79 -7.23 3.89
N LEU A 7 10.67 -7.43 4.58
CA LEU A 7 9.42 -6.72 4.28
C LEU A 7 9.62 -5.19 4.33
N LYS A 8 10.44 -4.72 5.27
CA LYS A 8 10.83 -3.30 5.38
C LYS A 8 11.57 -2.80 4.14
N SER A 9 12.59 -3.54 3.69
CA SER A 9 13.32 -3.16 2.46
C SER A 9 12.45 -3.21 1.22
N PHE A 10 11.51 -4.15 1.15
CA PHE A 10 10.51 -4.23 0.09
C PHE A 10 9.60 -2.99 0.05
N LEU A 11 9.05 -2.57 1.20
CA LEU A 11 8.22 -1.37 1.30
C LEU A 11 9.00 -0.09 0.98
N ALA A 12 10.28 -0.03 1.36
CA ALA A 12 11.17 1.07 0.98
C ALA A 12 11.37 1.12 -0.55
N THR A 13 11.62 -0.03 -1.19
CA THR A 13 11.68 -0.14 -2.66
C THR A 13 10.38 0.31 -3.30
N ALA A 14 9.23 -0.16 -2.81
CA ALA A 14 7.92 0.22 -3.33
C ALA A 14 7.69 1.75 -3.29
N ARG A 15 8.09 2.39 -2.19
CA ARG A 15 8.02 3.84 -2.04
C ARG A 15 8.97 4.60 -2.95
N ASN A 16 10.21 4.14 -3.06
CA ASN A 16 11.18 4.75 -3.96
C ASN A 16 10.72 4.66 -5.43
N THR A 17 10.13 3.52 -5.82
CA THR A 17 9.55 3.38 -7.16
C THR A 17 8.33 4.28 -7.36
N LEU A 18 7.45 4.43 -6.36
CA LEU A 18 6.31 5.34 -6.45
C LEU A 18 6.75 6.80 -6.64
N ASN A 19 7.79 7.22 -5.91
CA ASN A 19 8.33 8.58 -5.93
C ASN A 19 9.30 8.85 -7.10
N ALA A 20 9.68 7.82 -7.86
CA ALA A 20 10.55 7.99 -9.01
C ALA A 20 9.88 8.82 -10.12
N PRO A 21 10.64 9.58 -10.92
CA PRO A 21 10.10 10.30 -12.07
C PRO A 21 9.31 9.36 -13.00
N ALA A 22 8.25 9.86 -13.63
CA ALA A 22 7.40 9.07 -14.54
C ALA A 22 8.20 8.30 -15.61
N SER A 23 9.29 8.88 -16.12
CA SER A 23 10.18 8.26 -17.11
C SER A 23 10.99 7.06 -16.59
N GLN A 24 11.12 6.90 -15.28
CA GLN A 24 11.90 5.84 -14.63
C GLN A 24 11.01 4.77 -13.97
N ARG A 25 9.69 4.99 -13.96
CA ARG A 25 8.75 4.06 -13.34
C ARG A 25 8.40 2.91 -14.28
N PRO A 26 8.26 1.69 -13.76
CA PRO A 26 7.62 0.61 -14.51
C PRO A 26 6.21 1.02 -14.91
N SER A 27 5.82 0.76 -16.17
CA SER A 27 4.45 0.96 -16.64
C SER A 27 3.84 -0.39 -17.05
N PRO A 28 2.68 -0.78 -16.48
CA PRO A 28 1.94 -0.06 -15.45
C PRO A 28 2.50 -0.30 -14.03
N LEU A 29 2.31 0.67 -13.14
CA LEU A 29 2.44 0.45 -11.70
C LEU A 29 1.31 -0.46 -11.22
N THR A 30 1.64 -1.55 -10.54
CA THR A 30 0.62 -2.43 -9.95
C THR A 30 0.42 -2.09 -8.48
N PHE A 31 -0.79 -1.68 -8.12
CA PHE A 31 -1.22 -1.45 -6.74
C PHE A 31 -2.02 -2.64 -6.22
N VAL A 32 -1.83 -2.96 -4.95
CA VAL A 32 -2.59 -3.98 -4.22
C VAL A 32 -3.26 -3.28 -3.05
N VAL A 33 -4.58 -3.34 -2.99
CA VAL A 33 -5.38 -2.72 -1.92
C VAL A 33 -6.19 -3.83 -1.25
N GLY A 34 -6.41 -3.73 0.05
CA GLY A 34 -7.29 -4.66 0.74
C GLY A 34 -8.78 -4.45 0.38
N ASN A 35 -9.57 -5.48 0.70
CA ASN A 35 -11.00 -5.57 0.43
C ASN A 35 -11.86 -4.53 1.19
N GLU A 36 -11.26 -3.68 2.04
CA GLU A 36 -11.94 -2.51 2.61
C GLU A 36 -12.41 -1.50 1.53
N SER A 37 -12.02 -1.73 0.27
CA SER A 37 -12.37 -0.92 -0.90
C SER A 37 -13.71 -1.31 -1.55
N ALA A 38 -14.32 -2.45 -1.20
CA ALA A 38 -15.50 -2.98 -1.91
C ALA A 38 -16.83 -2.21 -1.66
N GLY A 39 -16.82 -1.11 -0.91
CA GLY A 39 -18.03 -0.35 -0.58
C GLY A 39 -17.99 1.16 -0.81
N LYS A 40 -16.84 1.76 -1.11
CA LYS A 40 -16.73 3.20 -1.36
C LYS A 40 -15.66 3.40 -2.44
N SER A 41 -16.05 3.97 -3.60
CA SER A 41 -15.15 4.47 -4.64
C SER A 41 -13.84 4.92 -4.04
N ILE A 42 -12.69 4.53 -4.60
CA ILE A 42 -11.35 5.08 -4.32
C ILE A 42 -11.50 6.55 -3.88
N ILE A 43 -11.57 6.78 -2.57
CA ILE A 43 -11.96 8.08 -2.05
C ILE A 43 -10.66 8.88 -2.09
N PRO A 44 -10.59 9.99 -2.85
CA PRO A 44 -9.37 10.76 -2.89
C PRO A 44 -9.03 11.28 -1.48
N CYS A 45 -7.73 11.34 -1.16
CA CYS A 45 -7.24 11.61 0.20
C CYS A 45 -7.90 12.86 0.85
N TYR A 46 -8.27 13.87 0.05
CA TYR A 46 -8.94 15.08 0.54
C TYR A 46 -10.39 14.88 1.01
N VAL A 47 -11.04 13.77 0.67
CA VAL A 47 -12.38 13.41 1.15
C VAL A 47 -12.29 12.56 2.42
N LEU A 48 -11.17 11.86 2.64
CA LEU A 48 -10.91 11.11 3.88
C LEU A 48 -10.58 12.01 5.09
N THR A 49 -10.39 13.32 4.90
CA THR A 49 -10.19 14.28 6.00
C THR A 49 -11.49 14.72 6.67
N ARG A 50 -12.66 14.34 6.13
CA ARG A 50 -13.93 14.52 6.80
C ARG A 50 -14.11 13.39 7.82
N PRO A 51 -14.65 13.67 9.02
CA PRO A 51 -14.97 12.64 9.99
C PRO A 51 -16.14 11.79 9.46
N SER A 52 -15.83 10.83 8.57
CA SER A 52 -16.68 9.71 8.21
C SER A 52 -16.57 8.69 9.35
N PRO A 53 -17.65 7.98 9.70
CA PRO A 53 -17.54 6.86 10.63
C PRO A 53 -16.49 5.89 10.10
N LEU A 54 -15.56 5.52 11.01
CA LEU A 54 -14.57 4.46 10.94
C LEU A 54 -14.76 3.55 9.73
N THR A 55 -14.05 3.82 8.64
CA THR A 55 -13.84 2.77 7.64
C THR A 55 -12.86 1.81 8.28
N ASP A 56 -13.37 0.73 8.87
CA ASP A 56 -12.56 -0.34 9.42
C ASP A 56 -11.77 -0.99 8.29
N ALA A 57 -10.56 -0.48 8.06
CA ALA A 57 -9.55 -1.29 7.44
C ALA A 57 -9.14 -2.32 8.50
N ASP A 58 -9.71 -3.50 8.35
CA ASP A 58 -9.38 -4.64 9.19
C ASP A 58 -7.89 -4.96 9.05
N VAL A 59 -7.27 -5.32 10.17
CA VAL A 59 -5.87 -5.77 10.21
C VAL A 59 -5.62 -6.86 9.18
N ASP A 60 -6.60 -7.75 8.99
CA ASP A 60 -6.55 -8.86 8.05
C ASP A 60 -6.41 -8.39 6.61
N SER A 61 -7.21 -7.40 6.18
CA SER A 61 -7.19 -6.89 4.81
C SER A 61 -5.87 -6.22 4.47
N LEU A 62 -5.33 -5.40 5.39
CA LEU A 62 -4.02 -4.78 5.18
C LEU A 62 -2.88 -5.80 5.19
N CYS A 63 -2.91 -6.77 6.12
CA CYS A 63 -1.91 -7.82 6.18
C CYS A 63 -1.94 -8.68 4.91
N CYS A 64 -3.12 -9.02 4.41
CA CYS A 64 -3.29 -9.73 3.15
C CYS A 64 -2.72 -8.95 1.97
N ALA A 65 -3.02 -7.66 1.86
CA ALA A 65 -2.48 -6.81 0.79
C ALA A 65 -0.95 -6.75 0.81
N ILE A 66 -0.35 -6.54 2.00
CA ILE A 66 1.11 -6.52 2.18
C ILE A 66 1.73 -7.87 1.82
N LEU A 67 1.17 -8.97 2.31
CA LEU A 67 1.68 -10.31 2.07
C LEU A 67 1.56 -10.71 0.60
N TYR A 68 0.40 -10.43 -0.02
CA TYR A 68 0.17 -10.68 -1.44
C TYR A 68 1.17 -9.92 -2.29
N ALA A 69 1.32 -8.61 -2.05
CA ALA A 69 2.25 -7.76 -2.79
C ALA A 69 3.70 -8.25 -2.65
N TYR A 70 4.11 -8.61 -1.43
CA TYR A 70 5.44 -9.16 -1.18
C TYR A 70 5.65 -10.49 -1.93
N LEU A 71 4.73 -11.44 -1.80
CA LEU A 71 4.85 -12.75 -2.43
C LEU A 71 4.85 -12.66 -3.96
N ARG A 72 3.94 -11.88 -4.56
CA ARG A 72 3.87 -11.74 -6.02
C ARG A 72 5.05 -10.99 -6.60
N SER A 73 5.63 -10.03 -5.88
CA SER A 73 6.85 -9.34 -6.32
C SER A 73 8.08 -10.26 -6.32
N HIS A 74 8.10 -11.27 -5.46
CA HIS A 74 9.20 -12.23 -5.34
C HIS A 74 8.96 -13.54 -6.08
N ALA A 75 7.83 -13.68 -6.77
CA ALA A 75 7.52 -14.81 -7.65
C ALA A 75 7.67 -14.38 -9.13
N PRO A 76 8.08 -15.28 -10.04
CA PRO A 76 8.03 -15.00 -11.47
C PRO A 76 6.63 -14.50 -11.89
N PRO A 77 6.51 -13.41 -12.67
CA PRO A 77 7.54 -12.74 -13.47
C PRO A 77 8.34 -11.62 -12.77
N HIS A 78 8.34 -11.55 -11.43
CA HIS A 78 9.07 -10.57 -10.62
C HIS A 78 8.66 -9.10 -10.85
N SER A 79 7.37 -8.87 -11.15
CA SER A 79 6.84 -7.51 -11.26
C SER A 79 6.56 -6.93 -9.88
N LEU A 80 6.96 -5.68 -9.63
CA LEU A 80 6.68 -5.00 -8.36
C LEU A 80 5.18 -4.77 -8.17
N HIS A 81 4.67 -5.23 -7.03
CA HIS A 81 3.32 -4.95 -6.54
C HIS A 81 3.44 -4.03 -5.32
N ILE A 82 2.79 -2.87 -5.36
CA ILE A 82 2.87 -1.85 -4.32
C ILE A 82 1.64 -2.00 -3.41
N PRO A 83 1.78 -2.43 -2.15
CA PRO A 83 0.67 -2.48 -1.23
C PRO A 83 0.28 -1.05 -0.80
N LEU A 84 -1.00 -0.72 -0.87
CA LEU A 84 -1.55 0.55 -0.40
C LEU A 84 -2.54 0.31 0.72
N SER A 85 -2.42 1.10 1.78
CA SER A 85 -3.47 1.23 2.78
C SER A 85 -4.52 2.22 2.31
N ASN A 86 -5.79 1.83 2.43
CA ASN A 86 -6.93 2.71 2.20
C ASN A 86 -7.20 3.66 3.38
N LEU A 87 -6.43 3.55 4.47
CA LEU A 87 -6.54 4.46 5.61
C LEU A 87 -5.78 5.77 5.39
N PRO A 88 -6.32 6.90 5.89
CA PRO A 88 -5.55 8.11 6.07
C PRO A 88 -4.30 7.86 6.92
N ARG A 89 -3.24 8.63 6.63
CA ARG A 89 -2.00 8.57 7.41
C ARG A 89 -2.26 8.85 8.89
N ALA A 90 -3.16 9.79 9.21
CA ALA A 90 -3.51 10.14 10.58
C ALA A 90 -4.18 8.97 11.33
N ASP A 91 -4.97 8.16 10.63
CA ASP A 91 -5.77 7.09 11.22
C ASP A 91 -4.96 5.83 11.48
N LEU A 92 -3.88 5.60 10.71
CA LEU A 92 -2.96 4.48 10.93
C LEU A 92 -2.36 4.46 12.34
N GLY A 93 -2.09 5.63 12.91
CA GLY A 93 -1.53 5.76 14.27
C GLY A 93 -2.55 5.49 15.38
N LEU A 94 -3.85 5.62 15.10
CA LEU A 94 -4.93 5.39 16.07
C LEU A 94 -5.22 3.90 16.28
N ARG A 95 -4.88 3.05 15.29
CA ARG A 95 -5.12 1.61 15.33
C ARG A 95 -4.00 0.88 16.08
N THR A 96 -4.13 0.80 17.40
CA THR A 96 -3.15 0.17 18.30
C THR A 96 -2.87 -1.31 17.96
N GLU A 97 -3.88 -2.07 17.53
CA GLU A 97 -3.70 -3.46 17.08
C GLU A 97 -2.83 -3.55 15.83
N MET A 98 -3.10 -2.71 14.84
CA MET A 98 -2.30 -2.62 13.61
C MET A 98 -0.85 -2.29 13.94
N ALA A 99 -0.63 -1.30 14.82
CA ALA A 99 0.71 -0.92 15.26
C ALA A 99 1.42 -2.08 15.99
N ALA A 100 0.69 -2.90 16.76
CA ALA A 100 1.26 -4.06 17.43
C ALA A 100 1.67 -5.16 16.43
N VAL A 101 0.86 -5.43 15.41
CA VAL A 101 1.17 -6.41 14.35
C VAL A 101 2.36 -5.96 13.51
N LEU A 102 2.36 -4.72 13.04
CA LEU A 102 3.47 -4.15 12.27
C LEU A 102 4.79 -4.22 13.05
N ARG A 103 4.76 -3.89 14.34
CA ARG A 103 5.95 -3.96 15.20
C ARG A 103 6.52 -5.37 15.29
N ARG A 104 5.68 -6.41 15.35
CA ARG A 104 6.13 -7.82 15.32
C ARG A 104 6.82 -8.18 14.00
N ALA A 105 6.43 -7.54 12.90
CA ALA A 105 7.06 -7.68 11.59
C ALA A 105 8.27 -6.73 11.37
N GLY A 106 8.69 -5.96 12.38
CA GLY A 106 9.77 -4.97 12.26
C GLY A 106 9.40 -3.72 11.45
N LEU A 107 8.10 -3.44 11.33
CA LEU A 107 7.55 -2.29 10.61
C LEU A 107 6.98 -1.25 11.58
N ALA A 108 6.98 0.00 11.13
CA ALA A 108 6.24 1.11 11.71
C ALA A 108 5.06 1.49 10.79
N PRO A 109 4.00 2.15 11.30
CA PRO A 109 2.96 2.72 10.45
C PRO A 109 3.49 3.65 9.35
N ALA A 110 4.62 4.32 9.61
CA ALA A 110 5.34 5.16 8.64
C ALA A 110 5.93 4.36 7.45
N ASP A 111 6.16 3.05 7.61
CA ASP A 111 6.69 2.17 6.56
C ASP A 111 5.61 1.79 5.52
N LEU A 112 4.32 1.97 5.86
CA LEU A 112 3.22 1.73 4.94
C LEU A 112 3.01 2.88 3.97
N LEU A 113 2.58 2.53 2.75
CA LEU A 113 2.12 3.47 1.74
C LEU A 113 0.61 3.67 1.84
N THR A 114 0.13 4.90 1.69
CA THR A 114 -1.30 5.22 1.68
C THR A 114 -1.73 5.85 0.36
N LEU A 115 -3.04 5.91 0.11
CA LEU A 115 -3.59 6.62 -1.06
C LEU A 115 -3.18 8.10 -1.13
N CYS A 116 -2.82 8.71 0.00
CA CYS A 116 -2.36 10.11 0.07
C CYS A 116 -0.95 10.34 -0.49
N GLU A 117 -0.18 9.28 -0.71
CA GLU A 117 1.17 9.37 -1.27
C GLU A 117 1.20 9.13 -2.79
N LEU A 118 0.04 8.88 -3.39
CA LEU A 118 -0.06 8.79 -4.84
C LEU A 118 0.14 10.19 -5.44
N PRO A 119 0.99 10.35 -6.45
CA PRO A 119 1.12 11.64 -7.15
C PRO A 119 -0.20 12.03 -7.82
N ASP A 120 -0.50 13.33 -7.81
CA ASP A 120 -1.74 13.91 -8.36
C ASP A 120 -1.95 13.57 -9.85
N THR A 121 -0.86 13.33 -10.57
CA THR A 121 -0.85 12.94 -11.99
C THR A 121 -0.40 11.48 -12.15
N LEU A 122 -1.33 10.55 -11.99
CA LEU A 122 -1.18 9.14 -12.32
C LEU A 122 -2.29 8.76 -13.32
N PRO A 123 -2.00 8.71 -14.64
CA PRO A 123 -3.02 8.38 -15.62
C PRO A 123 -3.46 6.92 -15.43
N PRO A 124 -4.76 6.59 -15.58
CA PRO A 124 -5.26 5.24 -15.37
C PRO A 124 -4.55 4.19 -16.23
N SER A 125 -4.10 4.55 -17.44
CA SER A 125 -3.34 3.70 -18.37
C SER A 125 -2.01 3.21 -17.78
N ASP A 126 -1.42 3.97 -16.86
CA ASP A 126 -0.13 3.65 -16.25
C ASP A 126 -0.31 2.91 -14.91
N THR A 127 -1.54 2.51 -14.59
CA THR A 127 -1.87 1.86 -13.32
C THR A 127 -2.65 0.57 -13.52
N ARG A 128 -2.37 -0.41 -12.67
CA ARG A 128 -3.14 -1.63 -12.53
C ARG A 128 -3.50 -1.81 -11.07
N TRP A 129 -4.76 -2.07 -10.77
CA TRP A 129 -5.26 -2.18 -9.40
C TRP A 129 -5.72 -3.61 -9.12
N LEU A 130 -5.26 -4.18 -8.01
CA LEU A 130 -5.66 -5.50 -7.52
C LEU A 130 -6.35 -5.33 -6.16
N LEU A 131 -7.48 -6.02 -6.00
CA LEU A 131 -8.32 -6.08 -4.80
C LEU A 131 -8.18 -7.44 -4.11
#